data_AF-A0A926T2I6-F1
#
_entry.id   AF-A0A926T2I6-F1
#
_cell.length_a   1.000
_cell.length_b   1.000
_cell.length_c   1.000
_cell.angle_alpha   90.00
_cell.angle_beta   90.00
_cell.angle_gamma   90.00
#
_symmetry.space_group_name_H-M   'P 1'
#
loop_
_entity.id
_entity.type
_entity.pdbx_description
1 polymer ?
#
loop_
_entity_poly.entity_id
_entity_poly.type
_entity_poly.pdbx_seq_one_letter_code
_entity_poly.pdbx_strand_id
1 'polypeptide(L)'
;MEAFSLPNFRLHARKIEDSAIEELIVGKLVKELDITDCKIGTSAVNGLSEQIIAQMNLLVPNVLVSFEELDVKFNGSAVYAFLQPAATEAIERAISDRGKTLLLNSAYRTVAQQYILRRQFEEGLCNIPAAALPGLSNHEGGLALDIEDADGWEPFLEKYGWNRLGRDFDPAHYDFVAAGRKDLGSIGVKAFQRLWNKNNPNDPIAEDGDFGPATRTRLENSPVDGFEKADSPQKLKNSSPEDSFEKANFSRVLRLTNPYMEGDDVKELQKALGIQADGVFGRNTQQAVKNFQNKAGLAVDGVVGPATRKALGLDEDEKPQIPARVGFKDIPLNLQTQNIFTLGGQADGYDDGDELILIVDKKYQIARPQVKGEKWQAPVLFNQAGKRLVEIKGSEQDRAQTVLDIKAGNLDFPLLPRSVWTDEPTPSQVVALTPKRITIHHTEIKNLSSSAFQSQEIQRLRDIRDFHIRNNKWDDIGYHFVIMPSGRVYEARSEGKRGAHDFVNDGLGIAFDGSFSTRKITDAQFKSAVALCTMLCERYGIDDPVTPVPTPTHDFGTKDLPRICCHRDRVQTSCPGSQGGTTVRLAEIRQAVKARLA
;
A
#
# COMPACT_ATOMS: atom_id res chain seq x y z
N MET A 1 -1.51 15.40 33.28
CA MET A 1 -0.57 15.90 32.25
C MET A 1 -0.71 15.00 31.03
N GLU A 2 -1.38 15.60 30.05
CA GLU A 2 -1.50 15.36 28.61
C GLU A 2 -1.19 14.00 27.97
N ALA A 3 -2.17 13.59 27.15
CA ALA A 3 -2.15 12.48 26.20
C ALA A 3 -1.42 12.87 24.91
N PHE A 4 -0.80 11.89 24.23
CA PHE A 4 -0.47 11.97 22.80
C PHE A 4 -1.23 10.89 22.04
N SER A 5 -2.10 11.32 21.12
CA SER A 5 -2.92 10.52 20.21
C SER A 5 -2.22 10.36 18.86
N LEU A 6 -2.40 9.22 18.18
CA LEU A 6 -2.12 9.09 16.74
C LEU A 6 -3.36 9.52 15.93
N PRO A 7 -3.19 10.11 14.72
CA PRO A 7 -4.23 10.90 14.07
C PRO A 7 -5.36 10.06 13.49
N ASN A 8 -6.56 10.62 13.60
CA ASN A 8 -7.81 10.15 13.02
C ASN A 8 -7.75 10.23 11.47
N PHE A 9 -8.10 9.15 10.76
CA PHE A 9 -8.71 9.29 9.43
C PHE A 9 -10.19 9.66 9.64
N ARG A 10 -10.46 10.94 9.86
CA ARG A 10 -11.80 11.53 9.67
C ARG A 10 -11.89 11.97 8.21
N LEU A 11 -12.75 11.34 7.41
CA LEU A 11 -13.48 12.09 6.40
C LEU A 11 -14.46 12.97 7.19
N HIS A 12 -14.15 14.26 7.34
CA HIS A 12 -15.19 15.20 7.72
C HIS A 12 -16.13 15.26 6.52
N ALA A 13 -17.30 14.64 6.62
CA ALA A 13 -18.40 14.98 5.73
C ALA A 13 -18.59 16.48 5.88
N ARG A 14 -18.15 17.26 4.89
CA ARG A 14 -18.57 18.65 4.79
C ARG A 14 -20.05 18.57 4.46
N LYS A 15 -20.86 18.66 5.52
CA LYS A 15 -22.28 18.91 5.35
C LYS A 15 -22.42 20.06 4.36
N ILE A 16 -23.34 19.90 3.42
CA ILE A 16 -23.79 21.01 2.60
C ILE A 16 -24.26 22.07 3.61
N GLU A 17 -23.51 23.17 3.73
CA GLU A 17 -23.81 24.21 4.72
C GLU A 17 -25.15 24.91 4.44
N ASP A 18 -25.73 24.65 3.26
CA ASP A 18 -27.03 25.13 2.82
C ASP A 18 -28.10 24.04 2.92
N SER A 19 -28.85 24.05 4.03
CA SER A 19 -29.94 23.10 4.29
C SER A 19 -31.04 23.11 3.21
N ALA A 20 -31.16 24.19 2.43
CA ALA A 20 -32.11 24.26 1.32
C ALA A 20 -31.69 23.39 0.12
N ILE A 21 -30.37 23.21 -0.10
CA ILE A 21 -29.85 22.37 -1.18
C ILE A 21 -29.98 20.89 -0.82
N GLU A 22 -29.78 20.53 0.45
CA GLU A 22 -29.92 19.15 0.94
C GLU A 22 -31.35 18.63 0.68
N GLU A 23 -32.39 19.43 0.96
CA GLU A 23 -33.79 19.07 0.64
C GLU A 23 -34.08 18.91 -0.87
N LEU A 24 -33.30 19.58 -1.73
CA LEU A 24 -33.50 19.56 -3.19
C LEU A 24 -32.87 18.35 -3.88
N ILE A 25 -31.94 17.65 -3.24
CA ILE A 25 -31.14 16.58 -3.86
C ILE A 25 -31.36 15.20 -3.26
N VAL A 26 -31.79 15.10 -1.99
CA VAL A 26 -31.94 13.81 -1.30
C VAL A 26 -32.81 12.83 -2.07
N GLY A 27 -32.31 11.61 -2.23
CA GLY A 27 -33.02 10.50 -2.89
C GLY A 27 -33.14 10.61 -4.41
N LYS A 28 -32.51 11.61 -5.02
CA LYS A 28 -32.46 11.75 -6.49
C LYS A 28 -31.35 10.91 -7.11
N LEU A 29 -31.56 10.56 -8.37
CA LEU A 29 -30.49 10.09 -9.24
C LEU A 29 -29.70 11.29 -9.81
N VAL A 30 -28.45 11.06 -10.19
CA VAL A 30 -27.59 12.09 -10.80
C VAL A 30 -28.27 12.77 -11.98
N LYS A 31 -29.01 12.03 -12.82
CA LYS A 31 -29.75 12.57 -13.97
C LYS A 31 -30.95 13.47 -13.59
N GLU A 32 -31.42 13.40 -12.36
CA GLU A 32 -32.60 14.12 -11.85
C GLU A 32 -32.22 15.45 -11.15
N LEU A 33 -30.92 15.75 -11.06
CA LEU A 33 -30.43 17.04 -10.59
C LEU A 33 -30.81 18.15 -11.58
N ASP A 34 -31.37 19.24 -11.05
CA ASP A 34 -31.60 20.45 -11.84
C ASP A 34 -30.30 21.23 -11.97
N ILE A 35 -29.53 20.91 -13.00
CA ILE A 35 -28.24 21.54 -13.27
C ILE A 35 -28.37 23.01 -13.71
N THR A 36 -29.58 23.52 -13.97
CA THR A 36 -29.83 24.92 -14.34
C THR A 36 -29.81 25.85 -13.13
N ASP A 37 -30.10 25.32 -11.94
CA ASP A 37 -29.86 26.03 -10.70
C ASP A 37 -28.37 25.95 -10.36
N CYS A 38 -27.63 27.03 -10.61
CA CYS A 38 -26.21 27.11 -10.33
C CYS A 38 -25.85 27.03 -8.84
N LYS A 39 -26.84 27.01 -7.95
CA LYS A 39 -26.64 26.64 -6.55
C LYS A 39 -26.46 25.14 -6.37
N ILE A 40 -27.04 24.32 -7.24
CA ILE A 40 -26.78 22.88 -7.36
C ILE A 40 -25.44 22.71 -8.07
N GLY A 41 -24.37 22.94 -7.30
CA GLY A 41 -22.99 22.77 -7.74
C GLY A 41 -22.54 21.32 -7.68
N THR A 42 -21.25 21.10 -7.92
CA THR A 42 -20.60 19.78 -7.83
C THR A 42 -20.71 19.14 -6.44
N SER A 43 -21.05 19.90 -5.38
CA SER A 43 -21.31 19.38 -4.04
C SER A 43 -22.55 18.48 -3.97
N ALA A 44 -23.48 18.56 -4.93
CA ALA A 44 -24.70 17.76 -4.95
C ALA A 44 -24.44 16.24 -5.01
N VAL A 45 -23.27 15.83 -5.49
CA VAL A 45 -22.87 14.41 -5.60
C VAL A 45 -21.81 14.01 -4.58
N ASN A 46 -21.71 14.74 -3.45
CA ASN A 46 -20.69 14.48 -2.44
C ASN A 46 -20.79 13.07 -1.85
N GLY A 47 -22.01 12.58 -1.55
CA GLY A 47 -22.20 11.23 -1.00
C GLY A 47 -21.68 10.14 -1.94
N LEU A 48 -22.01 10.21 -3.24
CA LEU A 48 -21.46 9.31 -4.26
C LEU A 48 -19.93 9.48 -4.40
N SER A 49 -19.44 10.71 -4.35
CA SER A 49 -18.01 11.04 -4.48
C SER A 49 -17.15 10.45 -3.36
N GLU A 50 -17.62 10.50 -2.12
CA GLU A 50 -16.92 9.88 -0.98
C GLU A 50 -16.77 8.37 -1.15
N GLN A 51 -17.81 7.69 -1.66
CA GLN A 51 -17.74 6.25 -1.96
C GLN A 51 -16.75 5.93 -3.08
N ILE A 52 -16.70 6.77 -4.11
CA ILE A 52 -15.72 6.65 -5.20
C ILE A 52 -14.30 6.82 -4.64
N ILE A 53 -14.04 7.85 -3.82
CA ILE A 53 -12.71 8.09 -3.20
C ILE A 53 -12.30 6.92 -2.29
N ALA A 54 -13.23 6.39 -1.48
CA ALA A 54 -12.98 5.21 -0.66
C ALA A 54 -12.63 3.98 -1.52
N GLN A 55 -13.37 3.77 -2.61
CA GLN A 55 -13.12 2.66 -3.53
C GLN A 55 -11.79 2.83 -4.28
N MET A 56 -11.37 4.06 -4.62
CA MET A 56 -10.04 4.34 -5.19
C MET A 56 -8.92 3.93 -4.24
N ASN A 57 -9.03 4.23 -2.94
CA ASN A 57 -8.04 3.84 -1.93
C ASN A 57 -8.02 2.33 -1.64
N LEU A 58 -9.09 1.59 -1.98
CA LEU A 58 -9.07 0.12 -2.00
C LEU A 58 -8.39 -0.45 -3.25
N LEU A 59 -8.53 0.22 -4.41
CA LEU A 59 -7.88 -0.20 -5.66
C LEU A 59 -6.38 0.08 -5.64
N VAL A 60 -5.99 1.24 -5.13
CA VAL A 60 -4.60 1.67 -5.00
C VAL A 60 -4.44 2.32 -3.62
N PRO A 61 -3.83 1.64 -2.63
CA PRO A 61 -3.63 2.21 -1.31
C PRO A 61 -2.85 3.53 -1.36
N ASN A 62 -3.31 4.54 -0.60
CA ASN A 62 -2.70 5.87 -0.49
C ASN A 62 -2.58 6.64 -1.82
N VAL A 63 -3.48 6.38 -2.77
CA VAL A 63 -3.44 7.03 -4.08
C VAL A 63 -3.86 8.51 -4.03
N LEU A 64 -4.73 8.84 -3.08
CA LEU A 64 -5.11 10.21 -2.70
C LEU A 64 -4.93 10.35 -1.19
N VAL A 65 -4.29 11.42 -0.77
CA VAL A 65 -4.10 11.75 0.65
C VAL A 65 -4.78 13.07 0.98
N SER A 66 -5.38 13.14 2.16
CA SER A 66 -5.99 14.39 2.63
C SER A 66 -4.89 15.39 2.98
N PHE A 67 -5.13 16.66 2.69
CA PHE A 67 -4.29 17.78 3.10
C PHE A 67 -5.05 18.77 4.00
N GLU A 68 -6.20 18.38 4.56
CA GLU A 68 -7.01 19.24 5.46
C GLU A 68 -6.26 19.71 6.70
N GLU A 69 -5.24 18.97 7.13
CA GLU A 69 -4.42 19.30 8.30
C GLU A 69 -3.31 20.33 8.00
N LEU A 70 -3.12 20.74 6.74
CA LEU A 70 -2.20 21.82 6.37
C LEU A 70 -2.81 23.19 6.71
N ASP A 71 -2.01 24.26 6.68
CA ASP A 71 -2.50 25.65 6.82
C ASP A 71 -3.24 26.11 5.55
N VAL A 72 -4.43 25.54 5.37
CA VAL A 72 -5.32 25.76 4.24
C VAL A 72 -6.71 26.20 4.70
N LYS A 73 -7.39 26.95 3.84
CA LYS A 73 -8.80 27.33 3.99
C LYS A 73 -9.53 27.11 2.67
N PHE A 74 -10.81 26.79 2.75
CA PHE A 74 -11.59 26.41 1.59
C PHE A 74 -12.73 27.38 1.34
N ASN A 75 -12.87 27.83 0.09
CA ASN A 75 -13.92 28.72 -0.36
C ASN A 75 -15.15 27.89 -0.77
N GLY A 76 -15.79 27.25 0.22
CA GLY A 76 -17.01 26.47 0.04
C GLY A 76 -16.89 24.97 0.33
N SER A 77 -18.04 24.30 0.36
CA SER A 77 -18.19 22.88 0.71
C SER A 77 -17.87 21.91 -0.44
N ALA A 78 -17.71 22.42 -1.66
CA ALA A 78 -17.40 21.61 -2.85
C ALA A 78 -15.92 21.24 -3.00
N VAL A 79 -15.03 21.84 -2.18
CA VAL A 79 -13.59 21.61 -2.29
C VAL A 79 -13.18 20.34 -1.53
N TYR A 80 -12.84 19.29 -2.28
CA TYR A 80 -12.25 18.08 -1.70
C TYR A 80 -10.75 18.24 -1.52
N ALA A 81 -10.33 18.25 -0.26
CA ALA A 81 -8.94 18.44 0.14
C ALA A 81 -8.09 17.18 -0.02
N PHE A 82 -8.13 16.58 -1.20
CA PHE A 82 -7.31 15.44 -1.60
C PHE A 82 -6.37 15.85 -2.74
N LEU A 83 -5.16 15.31 -2.73
CA LEU A 83 -4.21 15.39 -3.84
C LEU A 83 -3.39 14.09 -3.86
N GLN A 84 -2.62 13.89 -4.92
CA GLN A 84 -1.55 12.88 -4.91
C GLN A 84 -0.51 13.23 -3.82
N PRO A 85 0.12 12.23 -3.17
CA PRO A 85 1.09 12.49 -2.11
C PRO A 85 2.18 13.51 -2.47
N ALA A 86 2.77 13.40 -3.67
CA ALA A 86 3.82 14.33 -4.12
C ALA A 86 3.32 15.77 -4.30
N ALA A 87 2.05 15.95 -4.72
CA ALA A 87 1.41 17.24 -4.85
C ALA A 87 1.06 17.82 -3.47
N THR A 88 0.58 17.00 -2.53
CA THR A 88 0.36 17.40 -1.13
C THR A 88 1.64 17.88 -0.46
N GLU A 89 2.74 17.13 -0.59
CA GLU A 89 4.04 17.56 -0.04
C GLU A 89 4.54 18.86 -0.69
N ALA A 90 4.23 19.07 -1.97
CA ALA A 90 4.63 20.29 -2.67
C ALA A 90 3.87 21.53 -2.18
N ILE A 91 2.56 21.43 -1.92
CA ILE A 91 1.82 22.54 -1.30
C ILE A 91 2.24 22.76 0.15
N GLU A 92 2.54 21.73 0.91
CA GLU A 92 3.03 21.87 2.29
C GLU A 92 4.32 22.69 2.32
N ARG A 93 5.27 22.38 1.43
CA ARG A 93 6.51 23.15 1.27
C ARG A 93 6.25 24.59 0.82
N ALA A 94 5.34 24.80 -0.13
CA ALA A 94 4.99 26.15 -0.60
C ALA A 94 4.37 27.00 0.52
N ILE A 95 3.44 26.42 1.29
CA ILE A 95 2.80 27.06 2.45
C ILE A 95 3.85 27.42 3.49
N SER A 96 4.73 26.49 3.84
CA SER A 96 5.81 26.73 4.80
C SER A 96 6.79 27.81 4.35
N ASP A 97 7.13 27.85 3.06
CA ASP A 97 8.09 28.81 2.50
C ASP A 97 7.49 30.22 2.39
N ARG A 98 6.19 30.31 2.09
CA ARG A 98 5.46 31.59 2.03
C ARG A 98 5.07 32.10 3.41
N GLY A 99 4.82 31.21 4.37
CA GLY A 99 4.37 31.56 5.72
C GLY A 99 2.96 32.18 5.76
N LYS A 100 2.07 31.78 4.85
CA LYS A 100 0.70 32.31 4.70
C LYS A 100 -0.29 31.16 4.48
N THR A 101 -1.48 31.25 5.06
CA THR A 101 -2.58 30.30 4.79
C THR A 101 -2.96 30.29 3.31
N LEU A 102 -3.03 29.09 2.71
CA LEU A 102 -3.46 28.90 1.32
C LEU A 102 -4.99 28.83 1.24
N LEU A 103 -5.60 29.69 0.43
CA LEU A 103 -7.06 29.75 0.22
C LEU A 103 -7.41 29.05 -1.09
N LEU A 104 -8.20 27.98 -1.02
CA LEU A 104 -8.54 27.11 -2.16
C LEU A 104 -9.99 27.29 -2.61
N ASN A 105 -10.15 27.45 -3.92
CA ASN A 105 -11.43 27.44 -4.64
C ASN A 105 -11.74 26.05 -5.21
N SER A 106 -10.73 25.26 -5.57
CA SER A 106 -10.89 23.87 -6.00
C SER A 106 -9.61 23.05 -5.80
N ALA A 107 -9.76 21.73 -5.74
CA ALA A 107 -8.66 20.76 -5.64
C ALA A 107 -9.06 19.47 -6.35
N TYR A 108 -8.98 18.30 -5.71
CA TYR A 108 -9.44 17.05 -6.33
C TYR A 108 -10.93 17.08 -6.65
N ARG A 109 -11.29 16.53 -7.81
CA ARG A 109 -12.67 16.41 -8.28
C ARG A 109 -12.93 14.98 -8.71
N THR A 110 -13.99 14.34 -8.22
CA THR A 110 -14.32 12.97 -8.67
C THR A 110 -14.88 12.96 -10.08
N VAL A 111 -14.94 11.78 -10.70
CA VAL A 111 -15.64 11.56 -11.97
C VAL A 111 -17.11 11.96 -11.93
N ALA A 112 -17.78 11.81 -10.79
CA ALA A 112 -19.16 12.25 -10.60
C ALA A 112 -19.30 13.78 -10.63
N GLN A 113 -18.40 14.48 -9.93
CA GLN A 113 -18.38 15.95 -9.92
C GLN A 113 -17.98 16.52 -11.28
N GLN A 114 -16.99 15.92 -11.94
CA GLN A 114 -16.57 16.35 -13.27
C GLN A 114 -17.69 16.17 -14.30
N TYR A 115 -18.50 15.13 -14.17
CA TYR A 115 -19.68 14.93 -15.02
C TYR A 115 -20.71 16.06 -14.86
N ILE A 116 -21.05 16.47 -13.62
CA ILE A 116 -21.98 17.59 -13.38
C ILE A 116 -21.43 18.88 -14.01
N LEU A 117 -20.16 19.19 -13.74
CA LEU A 117 -19.49 20.39 -14.29
C LEU A 117 -19.49 20.38 -15.82
N ARG A 118 -19.21 19.22 -16.43
CA ARG A 118 -19.21 19.05 -17.89
C ARG A 118 -20.59 19.30 -18.48
N ARG A 119 -21.66 18.83 -17.84
CA ARG A 119 -23.03 19.08 -18.30
C ARG A 119 -23.40 20.56 -18.23
N GLN A 120 -23.07 21.24 -17.12
CA GLN A 120 -23.33 22.67 -17.00
C GLN A 120 -22.57 23.48 -18.06
N PHE A 121 -21.32 23.10 -18.35
CA PHE A 121 -20.54 23.68 -19.45
C PHE A 121 -21.19 23.47 -20.83
N GLU A 122 -21.61 22.23 -21.14
CA GLU A 122 -22.23 21.90 -22.43
C GLU A 122 -23.54 22.66 -22.69
N GLU A 123 -24.28 22.97 -21.64
CA GLU A 123 -25.53 23.73 -21.68
C GLU A 123 -25.31 25.26 -21.56
N GLY A 124 -24.06 25.73 -21.43
CA GLY A 124 -23.73 27.15 -21.29
C GLY A 124 -24.18 27.78 -19.96
N LEU A 125 -24.29 26.97 -18.90
CA LEU A 125 -24.78 27.36 -17.59
C LEU A 125 -23.63 27.75 -16.64
N CYS A 126 -23.96 28.52 -15.61
CA CYS A 126 -23.10 28.78 -14.44
C CYS A 126 -21.73 29.41 -14.74
N ASN A 127 -21.59 30.09 -15.88
CA ASN A 127 -20.37 30.79 -16.30
C ASN A 127 -19.12 29.89 -16.32
N ILE A 128 -19.27 28.60 -16.61
CA ILE A 128 -18.14 27.68 -16.69
C ILE A 128 -17.42 27.90 -18.03
N PRO A 129 -16.16 28.36 -18.05
CA PRO A 129 -15.48 28.73 -19.29
C PRO A 129 -14.96 27.51 -20.07
N ALA A 130 -14.64 26.42 -19.36
CA ALA A 130 -14.19 25.16 -19.93
C ALA A 130 -14.44 24.00 -18.96
N ALA A 131 -14.72 22.81 -19.50
CA ALA A 131 -14.76 21.58 -18.71
C ALA A 131 -14.27 20.39 -19.55
N ALA A 132 -13.29 19.66 -19.04
CA ALA A 132 -12.82 18.41 -19.64
C ALA A 132 -13.89 17.31 -19.61
N LEU A 133 -13.76 16.31 -20.47
CA LEU A 133 -14.56 15.09 -20.37
C LEU A 133 -14.21 14.34 -19.06
N PRO A 134 -15.18 13.68 -18.41
CA PRO A 134 -14.89 12.86 -17.24
C PRO A 134 -13.86 11.77 -17.53
N GLY A 135 -12.97 11.51 -16.59
CA GLY A 135 -11.80 10.65 -16.71
C GLY A 135 -10.56 11.34 -17.29
N LEU A 136 -10.68 12.56 -17.82
CA LEU A 136 -9.58 13.29 -18.48
C LEU A 136 -9.20 14.61 -17.81
N SER A 137 -9.87 15.02 -16.74
CA SER A 137 -9.52 16.26 -16.02
C SER A 137 -8.26 16.06 -15.16
N ASN A 138 -7.40 17.07 -15.15
CA ASN A 138 -6.28 17.19 -14.21
C ASN A 138 -6.72 17.29 -12.73
N HIS A 139 -7.91 17.83 -12.45
CA HIS A 139 -8.52 17.78 -11.11
C HIS A 139 -8.90 16.35 -10.71
N GLU A 140 -9.39 15.52 -11.65
CA GLU A 140 -9.60 14.07 -11.44
C GLU A 140 -8.28 13.31 -11.28
N GLY A 141 -7.18 13.92 -11.72
CA GLY A 141 -5.83 13.45 -11.48
C GLY A 141 -5.35 13.66 -10.03
N GLY A 142 -5.99 14.52 -9.23
CA GLY A 142 -5.44 14.95 -7.94
C GLY A 142 -4.15 15.75 -8.09
N LEU A 143 -4.03 16.49 -9.20
CA LEU A 143 -2.85 17.22 -9.62
C LEU A 143 -3.12 18.71 -9.90
N ALA A 144 -4.35 19.19 -9.69
CA ALA A 144 -4.73 20.56 -9.99
C ALA A 144 -5.34 21.27 -8.78
N LEU A 145 -5.13 22.59 -8.72
CA LEU A 145 -5.64 23.49 -7.68
C LEU A 145 -6.15 24.77 -8.30
N ASP A 146 -7.27 25.27 -7.80
CA ASP A 146 -7.71 26.65 -8.04
C ASP A 146 -7.61 27.41 -6.72
N ILE A 147 -6.91 28.54 -6.71
CA ILE A 147 -6.56 29.25 -5.47
C ILE A 147 -6.83 30.75 -5.55
N GLU A 148 -7.00 31.37 -4.38
CA GLU A 148 -6.97 32.83 -4.24
C GLU A 148 -5.54 33.35 -4.18
N ASP A 149 -5.34 34.62 -4.56
CA ASP A 149 -4.02 35.28 -4.55
C ASP A 149 -2.97 34.51 -5.40
N ALA A 150 -3.41 34.04 -6.58
CA ALA A 150 -2.64 33.20 -7.47
C ALA A 150 -1.29 33.82 -7.87
N ASP A 151 -1.26 35.12 -8.21
CA ASP A 151 -0.02 35.82 -8.56
C ASP A 151 0.98 35.85 -7.38
N GLY A 152 0.48 36.04 -6.15
CA GLY A 152 1.32 36.08 -4.96
C GLY A 152 1.86 34.72 -4.55
N TRP A 153 1.16 33.63 -4.88
CA TRP A 153 1.60 32.25 -4.62
C TRP A 153 2.61 31.72 -5.63
N GLU A 154 2.66 32.32 -6.83
CA GLU A 154 3.41 31.82 -7.98
C GLU A 154 4.89 31.49 -7.68
N PRO A 155 5.68 32.39 -7.06
CA PRO A 155 7.11 32.10 -6.82
C PRO A 155 7.35 30.91 -5.87
N PHE A 156 6.39 30.63 -5.00
CA PHE A 156 6.47 29.55 -4.01
C PHE A 156 5.97 28.23 -4.60
N LEU A 157 4.86 28.28 -5.35
CA LEU A 157 4.29 27.10 -6.01
C LEU A 157 5.20 26.60 -7.15
N GLU A 158 5.70 27.49 -8.01
CA GLU A 158 6.60 27.12 -9.12
C GLU A 158 7.89 26.47 -8.62
N LYS A 159 8.45 26.99 -7.53
CA LYS A 159 9.64 26.43 -6.86
C LYS A 159 9.47 24.96 -6.47
N TYR A 160 8.25 24.52 -6.14
CA TYR A 160 7.96 23.15 -5.74
C TYR A 160 7.22 22.33 -6.79
N GLY A 161 7.27 22.76 -8.06
CA GLY A 161 6.84 21.94 -9.20
C GLY A 161 5.37 22.09 -9.59
N TRP A 162 4.72 23.18 -9.16
CA TRP A 162 3.44 23.61 -9.70
C TRP A 162 3.67 24.55 -10.88
N ASN A 163 2.74 24.59 -11.82
CA ASN A 163 2.81 25.43 -13.00
C ASN A 163 1.45 26.07 -13.24
N ARG A 164 1.42 27.37 -13.49
CA ARG A 164 0.18 28.09 -13.72
C ARG A 164 -0.17 28.08 -15.20
N LEU A 165 -1.13 27.24 -15.58
CA LEU A 165 -1.62 27.19 -16.95
C LEU A 165 -2.75 28.20 -17.14
N GLY A 166 -2.82 28.85 -18.31
CA GLY A 166 -3.99 29.63 -18.70
C GLY A 166 -4.19 30.97 -17.99
N ARG A 167 -3.11 31.70 -17.66
CA ARG A 167 -3.15 32.99 -16.96
C ARG A 167 -4.19 34.00 -17.47
N ASP A 168 -4.47 33.99 -18.78
CA ASP A 168 -5.40 34.94 -19.42
C ASP A 168 -6.88 34.53 -19.33
N PHE A 169 -7.19 33.26 -19.03
CA PHE A 169 -8.56 32.73 -19.04
C PHE A 169 -8.95 31.94 -17.79
N ASP A 170 -7.98 31.45 -17.02
CA ASP A 170 -8.15 30.78 -15.74
C ASP A 170 -7.01 31.16 -14.77
N PRO A 171 -6.98 32.41 -14.28
CA PRO A 171 -5.87 32.93 -13.49
C PRO A 171 -5.72 32.23 -12.14
N ALA A 172 -6.72 31.50 -11.64
CA ALA A 172 -6.65 30.82 -10.35
C ALA A 172 -5.95 29.45 -10.42
N HIS A 173 -5.78 28.89 -11.63
CA HIS A 173 -5.47 27.48 -11.84
C HIS A 173 -3.98 27.14 -11.84
N TYR A 174 -3.63 26.06 -11.14
CA TYR A 174 -2.28 25.49 -11.07
C TYR A 174 -2.29 23.97 -11.29
N ASP A 175 -1.33 23.50 -12.07
CA ASP A 175 -1.04 22.09 -12.31
C ASP A 175 0.26 21.67 -11.64
N PHE A 176 0.24 20.55 -10.92
CA PHE A 176 1.46 19.90 -10.48
C PHE A 176 2.11 19.17 -11.67
N VAL A 177 3.35 19.54 -12.00
CA VAL A 177 4.08 19.05 -13.18
C VAL A 177 5.38 18.31 -12.85
N ALA A 178 5.81 18.28 -11.59
CA ALA A 178 7.01 17.57 -11.16
C ALA A 178 6.89 16.03 -11.29
N ALA A 179 8.00 15.34 -11.07
CA ALA A 179 8.07 13.87 -11.18
C ALA A 179 7.23 13.18 -10.09
N GLY A 180 6.74 11.96 -10.38
CA GLY A 180 5.94 11.15 -9.43
C GLY A 180 4.42 11.16 -9.69
N ARG A 181 3.96 11.84 -10.74
CA ARG A 181 2.55 11.88 -11.18
C ARG A 181 2.07 10.51 -11.67
N LYS A 182 0.90 10.08 -11.19
CA LYS A 182 0.18 8.87 -11.65
C LYS A 182 -1.09 9.27 -12.41
N ASP A 183 -1.57 8.41 -13.32
CA ASP A 183 -2.89 8.57 -13.94
C ASP A 183 -3.97 8.15 -12.94
N LEU A 184 -4.69 9.12 -12.35
CA LEU A 184 -5.81 8.85 -11.45
C LEU A 184 -7.18 9.00 -12.10
N GLY A 185 -7.27 9.59 -13.29
CA GLY A 185 -8.55 9.74 -14.00
C GLY A 185 -9.15 8.37 -14.30
N SER A 186 -8.35 7.49 -14.91
CA SER A 186 -8.73 6.09 -15.19
C SER A 186 -9.02 5.30 -13.91
N ILE A 187 -8.32 5.59 -12.80
CA ILE A 187 -8.54 4.94 -11.50
C ILE A 187 -9.87 5.38 -10.87
N GLY A 188 -10.22 6.66 -10.97
CA GLY A 188 -11.49 7.19 -10.49
C GLY A 188 -12.68 6.62 -11.25
N VAL A 189 -12.57 6.50 -12.57
CA VAL A 189 -13.57 5.84 -13.41
C VAL A 189 -13.72 4.37 -13.04
N LYS A 190 -12.61 3.64 -12.88
CA LYS A 190 -12.62 2.23 -12.48
C LYS A 190 -13.19 2.01 -11.08
N ALA A 191 -12.93 2.91 -10.15
CA ALA A 191 -13.51 2.88 -8.82
C ALA A 191 -15.05 3.02 -8.88
N PHE A 192 -15.56 3.94 -9.71
CA PHE A 192 -17.00 4.05 -9.96
C PHE A 192 -17.56 2.77 -10.61
N GLN A 193 -16.91 2.22 -11.64
CA GLN A 193 -17.38 0.99 -12.30
C GLN A 193 -17.48 -0.18 -11.33
N ARG A 194 -16.47 -0.37 -10.46
CA ARG A 194 -16.50 -1.40 -9.41
C ARG A 194 -17.60 -1.15 -8.38
N LEU A 195 -17.79 0.11 -7.99
CA LEU A 195 -18.86 0.51 -7.07
C LEU A 195 -20.25 0.24 -7.69
N TRP A 196 -20.44 0.54 -8.97
CA TRP A 196 -21.66 0.22 -9.71
C TRP A 196 -21.92 -1.28 -9.73
N ASN A 197 -20.94 -2.08 -10.19
CA ASN A 197 -21.07 -3.54 -10.30
C ASN A 197 -21.41 -4.20 -8.96
N LYS A 198 -20.82 -3.70 -7.87
CA LYS A 198 -21.10 -4.17 -6.51
C LYS A 198 -22.55 -3.94 -6.10
N ASN A 199 -23.14 -2.81 -6.48
CA ASN A 199 -24.50 -2.43 -6.09
C ASN A 199 -25.57 -2.80 -7.13
N ASN A 200 -25.16 -3.18 -8.34
CA ASN A 200 -26.04 -3.53 -9.46
C ASN A 200 -25.56 -4.83 -10.13
N PRO A 201 -25.58 -5.97 -9.43
CA PRO A 201 -25.02 -7.23 -9.93
C PRO A 201 -25.72 -7.75 -11.20
N ASN A 202 -26.95 -7.30 -11.45
CA ASN A 202 -27.74 -7.68 -12.62
C ASN A 202 -27.53 -6.75 -13.84
N ASP A 203 -26.77 -5.67 -13.67
CA ASP A 203 -26.42 -4.74 -14.74
C ASP A 203 -24.93 -4.37 -14.71
N PRO A 204 -24.01 -5.35 -14.82
CA PRO A 204 -22.58 -5.07 -14.71
C PRO A 204 -22.06 -4.32 -15.95
N ILE A 205 -21.05 -3.49 -15.72
CA ILE A 205 -20.25 -2.82 -16.74
C ILE A 205 -18.77 -3.24 -16.64
N ALA A 206 -18.01 -3.03 -17.72
CA ALA A 206 -16.58 -3.29 -17.71
C ALA A 206 -15.86 -2.38 -16.69
N GLU A 207 -14.87 -2.94 -15.97
CA GLU A 207 -13.99 -2.20 -15.05
C GLU A 207 -12.68 -1.82 -15.74
N ASP A 208 -12.80 -1.17 -16.90
CA ASP A 208 -11.70 -0.81 -17.80
C ASP A 208 -11.04 0.54 -17.47
N GLY A 209 -11.71 1.40 -16.69
CA GLY A 209 -11.26 2.76 -16.42
C GLY A 209 -11.64 3.78 -17.49
N ASP A 210 -12.46 3.39 -18.48
CA ASP A 210 -12.89 4.27 -19.57
C ASP A 210 -14.28 4.87 -19.31
N PHE A 211 -14.40 6.20 -19.49
CA PHE A 211 -15.69 6.89 -19.34
C PHE A 211 -16.53 6.83 -20.63
N GLY A 212 -16.88 5.62 -21.04
CA GLY A 212 -17.73 5.38 -22.22
C GLY A 212 -19.23 5.59 -21.96
N PRO A 213 -20.07 5.43 -22.99
CA PRO A 213 -21.53 5.55 -22.87
C PRO A 213 -22.14 4.65 -21.80
N ALA A 214 -21.61 3.42 -21.64
CA ALA A 214 -22.06 2.51 -20.58
C ALA A 214 -21.81 3.11 -19.19
N THR A 215 -20.58 3.52 -18.89
CA THR A 215 -20.19 4.18 -17.64
C THR A 215 -21.03 5.43 -17.38
N ARG A 216 -21.22 6.28 -18.41
CA ARG A 216 -22.05 7.49 -18.34
C ARG A 216 -23.48 7.19 -17.90
N THR A 217 -24.15 6.26 -18.59
CA THR A 217 -25.53 5.89 -18.26
C THR A 217 -25.65 5.37 -16.84
N ARG A 218 -24.65 4.65 -16.34
CA ARG A 218 -24.66 4.12 -14.97
C ARG A 218 -24.41 5.22 -13.95
N LEU A 219 -23.54 6.18 -14.26
CA LEU A 219 -23.33 7.36 -13.42
C LEU A 219 -24.62 8.20 -13.32
N GLU A 220 -25.29 8.44 -14.44
CA GLU A 220 -26.60 9.12 -14.52
C GLU A 220 -27.68 8.45 -13.67
N ASN A 221 -27.66 7.12 -13.59
CA ASN A 221 -28.59 6.32 -12.80
C ASN A 221 -28.07 6.01 -11.39
N SER A 222 -26.97 6.61 -10.96
CA SER A 222 -26.47 6.45 -9.59
C SER A 222 -27.19 7.42 -8.65
N PRO A 223 -27.43 7.04 -7.38
CA PRO A 223 -27.97 7.97 -6.39
C PRO A 223 -26.94 9.06 -6.06
N VAL A 224 -27.40 10.31 -5.94
CA VAL A 224 -26.51 11.45 -5.64
C VAL A 224 -25.84 11.33 -4.28
N ASP A 225 -26.55 10.74 -3.32
CA ASP A 225 -26.08 10.43 -1.96
C ASP A 225 -25.14 9.21 -1.90
N GLY A 226 -24.91 8.56 -3.05
CA GLY A 226 -24.20 7.28 -3.15
C GLY A 226 -25.12 6.08 -2.99
N PHE A 227 -24.61 4.89 -3.29
CA PHE A 227 -25.40 3.67 -3.15
C PHE A 227 -25.68 3.40 -1.68
N GLU A 228 -26.90 2.91 -1.38
CA GLU A 228 -27.27 2.54 -0.02
C GLU A 228 -26.21 1.59 0.54
N LYS A 229 -25.65 1.92 1.72
CA LYS A 229 -24.96 0.91 2.52
C LYS A 229 -25.99 -0.19 2.80
N ALA A 230 -25.55 -1.43 2.97
CA ALA A 230 -26.44 -2.55 3.33
C ALA A 230 -27.26 -2.36 4.64
N ASP A 231 -27.27 -1.16 5.21
CA ASP A 231 -28.15 -0.66 6.25
C ASP A 231 -28.44 0.84 6.01
N SER A 232 -29.46 1.22 5.22
CA SER A 232 -30.29 2.44 5.39
C SER A 232 -31.37 2.60 4.30
N PRO A 233 -32.49 3.30 4.59
CA PRO A 233 -33.82 2.85 4.18
C PRO A 233 -34.63 3.88 3.38
N GLN A 234 -35.04 3.57 2.15
CA GLN A 234 -36.18 4.27 1.51
C GLN A 234 -37.24 3.43 0.80
N LYS A 235 -37.19 2.09 0.79
CA LYS A 235 -38.31 1.27 0.28
C LYS A 235 -38.69 0.08 1.18
N LEU A 236 -39.24 0.40 2.35
CA LEU A 236 -40.20 -0.47 3.06
C LEU A 236 -41.48 0.35 3.31
N LYS A 237 -42.29 0.48 2.27
CA LYS A 237 -43.74 0.66 2.44
C LYS A 237 -44.41 -0.51 1.72
N ASN A 238 -45.13 -1.28 2.52
CA ASN A 238 -46.02 -2.40 2.19
C ASN A 238 -45.41 -3.79 2.44
N SER A 239 -45.76 -4.32 3.61
CA SER A 239 -45.72 -5.71 4.12
C SER A 239 -46.02 -6.79 3.06
N SER A 240 -45.55 -8.03 3.13
CA SER A 240 -45.10 -8.85 4.27
C SER A 240 -44.23 -10.02 3.75
N PRO A 241 -43.17 -10.47 4.47
CA PRO A 241 -42.44 -11.69 4.14
C PRO A 241 -42.60 -12.75 5.24
N GLU A 242 -43.53 -13.69 5.04
CA GLU A 242 -43.30 -15.09 5.39
C GLU A 242 -42.92 -15.78 4.08
N ASP A 243 -41.64 -15.71 3.71
CA ASP A 243 -40.96 -16.76 2.95
C ASP A 243 -39.51 -16.34 2.67
N SER A 244 -38.61 -17.32 2.77
CA SER A 244 -37.18 -17.37 2.41
C SER A 244 -36.18 -16.70 3.39
N PHE A 245 -35.62 -17.44 4.35
CA PHE A 245 -34.48 -18.38 4.26
C PHE A 245 -33.11 -17.79 3.85
N GLU A 246 -32.16 -18.01 4.78
CA GLU A 246 -30.70 -18.11 4.69
C GLU A 246 -29.78 -16.87 4.78
N LYS A 247 -29.27 -16.70 6.02
CA LYS A 247 -27.84 -16.58 6.44
C LYS A 247 -27.02 -15.37 5.97
N ALA A 248 -26.66 -14.48 6.90
CA ALA A 248 -25.40 -13.73 6.87
C ALA A 248 -24.97 -13.13 8.25
N ASN A 249 -23.93 -13.74 8.85
CA ASN A 249 -22.79 -13.19 9.62
C ASN A 249 -22.94 -12.04 10.66
N PHE A 250 -22.63 -12.38 11.93
CA PHE A 250 -22.48 -11.51 13.10
C PHE A 250 -21.11 -10.79 13.21
N SER A 251 -20.82 -9.83 12.34
CA SER A 251 -19.52 -9.10 12.39
C SER A 251 -19.60 -7.59 12.66
N ARG A 252 -20.81 -7.01 12.78
CA ARG A 252 -20.96 -5.55 12.95
C ARG A 252 -21.06 -5.12 14.43
N VAL A 253 -20.51 -3.95 14.74
CA VAL A 253 -20.55 -3.34 16.09
C VAL A 253 -21.91 -2.68 16.32
N LEU A 254 -22.63 -3.08 17.37
CA LEU A 254 -23.96 -2.53 17.67
C LEU A 254 -23.87 -1.28 18.53
N ARG A 255 -24.63 -0.24 18.20
CA ARG A 255 -24.70 1.02 18.95
C ARG A 255 -25.98 1.79 18.62
N LEU A 256 -26.28 2.81 19.41
CA LEU A 256 -27.33 3.76 19.04
C LEU A 256 -26.91 4.53 17.78
N THR A 257 -27.60 4.29 16.68
CA THR A 257 -27.46 5.03 15.41
C THR A 257 -28.77 5.75 15.08
N ASN A 258 -28.81 6.52 14.00
CA ASN A 258 -30.06 7.01 13.43
C ASN A 258 -30.08 6.70 11.93
N PRO A 259 -30.96 5.82 11.43
CA PRO A 259 -31.97 5.05 12.18
C PRO A 259 -31.31 4.05 13.17
N TYR A 260 -32.09 3.57 14.14
CA TYR A 260 -31.60 2.57 15.10
C TYR A 260 -31.17 1.30 14.39
N MET A 261 -30.19 0.60 14.94
CA MET A 261 -29.78 -0.69 14.40
C MET A 261 -30.86 -1.71 14.71
N GLU A 262 -31.23 -2.54 13.75
CA GLU A 262 -32.25 -3.57 13.93
C GLU A 262 -31.75 -4.92 13.42
N GLY A 263 -32.19 -6.02 14.03
CA GLY A 263 -31.82 -7.37 13.61
C GLY A 263 -31.90 -8.43 14.71
N ASP A 264 -31.70 -9.69 14.34
CA ASP A 264 -31.65 -10.81 15.29
C ASP A 264 -30.44 -10.70 16.24
N ASP A 265 -29.34 -10.09 15.77
CA ASP A 265 -28.17 -9.70 16.56
C ASP A 265 -28.52 -8.71 17.69
N VAL A 266 -29.45 -7.81 17.42
CA VAL A 266 -29.99 -6.89 18.43
C VAL A 266 -30.98 -7.58 19.36
N LYS A 267 -31.83 -8.51 18.88
CA LYS A 267 -32.73 -9.28 19.75
C LYS A 267 -31.96 -10.13 20.74
N GLU A 268 -30.92 -10.81 20.28
CA GLU A 268 -30.06 -11.63 21.12
C GLU A 268 -29.35 -10.78 22.18
N LEU A 269 -28.83 -9.62 21.77
CA LEU A 269 -28.30 -8.64 22.70
C LEU A 269 -29.32 -8.23 23.77
N GLN A 270 -30.54 -7.88 23.37
CA GLN A 270 -31.58 -7.43 24.29
C GLN A 270 -32.01 -8.56 25.24
N LYS A 271 -32.06 -9.81 24.77
CA LYS A 271 -32.29 -10.98 25.63
C LYS A 271 -31.18 -11.14 26.66
N ALA A 272 -29.91 -11.02 26.26
CA ALA A 272 -28.76 -11.11 27.17
C ALA A 272 -28.72 -9.95 28.19
N LEU A 273 -29.20 -8.77 27.80
CA LEU A 273 -29.38 -7.62 28.69
C LEU A 273 -30.60 -7.73 29.62
N GLY A 274 -31.45 -8.76 29.44
CA GLY A 274 -32.66 -8.97 30.23
C GLY A 274 -33.75 -7.94 29.98
N ILE A 275 -33.77 -7.30 28.81
CA ILE A 275 -34.78 -6.32 28.41
C ILE A 275 -35.67 -6.87 27.30
N GLN A 276 -36.78 -6.17 27.00
CA GLN A 276 -37.67 -6.58 25.92
C GLN A 276 -36.91 -6.64 24.58
N ALA A 277 -36.86 -7.83 23.99
CA ALA A 277 -36.12 -8.10 22.76
C ALA A 277 -36.97 -7.83 21.52
N ASP A 278 -37.24 -6.56 21.27
CA ASP A 278 -37.96 -6.09 20.08
C ASP A 278 -37.10 -6.11 18.80
N GLY A 279 -35.78 -6.27 18.95
CA GLY A 279 -34.80 -6.32 17.88
C GLY A 279 -34.30 -4.97 17.43
N VAL A 280 -34.55 -3.91 18.21
CA VAL A 280 -34.20 -2.53 17.88
C VAL A 280 -33.25 -1.95 18.92
N PHE A 281 -32.08 -1.50 18.47
CA PHE A 281 -31.05 -0.88 19.30
C PHE A 281 -31.40 0.59 19.48
N GLY A 282 -32.50 0.85 20.19
CA GLY A 282 -32.98 2.17 20.54
C GLY A 282 -32.33 2.71 21.82
N ARG A 283 -32.76 3.91 22.25
CA ARG A 283 -32.23 4.58 23.45
C ARG A 283 -32.35 3.72 24.71
N ASN A 284 -33.41 2.91 24.83
CA ASN A 284 -33.59 1.99 25.94
C ASN A 284 -32.55 0.85 25.93
N THR A 285 -32.28 0.27 24.75
CA THR A 285 -31.23 -0.73 24.55
C THR A 285 -29.85 -0.15 24.82
N GLN A 286 -29.55 1.06 24.31
CA GLN A 286 -28.30 1.75 24.62
C GLN A 286 -28.14 2.03 26.12
N GLN A 287 -29.21 2.46 26.79
CA GLN A 287 -29.17 2.72 28.23
C GLN A 287 -28.97 1.42 29.02
N ALA A 288 -29.57 0.31 28.60
CA ALA A 288 -29.34 -1.00 29.19
C ALA A 288 -27.90 -1.48 28.98
N VAL A 289 -27.33 -1.28 27.79
CA VAL A 289 -25.91 -1.56 27.49
C VAL A 289 -25.00 -0.73 28.40
N LYS A 290 -25.25 0.57 28.56
CA LYS A 290 -24.49 1.44 29.47
C LYS A 290 -24.60 0.96 30.92
N ASN A 291 -25.80 0.61 31.37
CA ASN A 291 -26.01 0.11 32.73
C ASN A 291 -25.29 -1.23 32.96
N PHE A 292 -25.28 -2.11 31.96
CA PHE A 292 -24.55 -3.37 31.99
C PHE A 292 -23.03 -3.13 32.01
N GLN A 293 -22.50 -2.30 31.10
CA GLN A 293 -21.08 -1.96 31.04
C GLN A 293 -20.59 -1.40 32.38
N ASN A 294 -21.37 -0.52 33.01
CA ASN A 294 -21.05 0.05 34.31
C ASN A 294 -20.98 -1.02 35.42
N LYS A 295 -21.89 -2.01 35.41
CA LYS A 295 -21.88 -3.14 36.36
C LYS A 295 -20.75 -4.13 36.07
N ALA A 296 -20.39 -4.31 34.80
CA ALA A 296 -19.35 -5.23 34.34
C ALA A 296 -17.93 -4.63 34.41
N GLY A 297 -17.77 -3.39 34.89
CA GLY A 297 -16.47 -2.70 34.97
C GLY A 297 -15.87 -2.34 33.61
N LEU A 298 -16.70 -2.22 32.57
CA LEU A 298 -16.31 -1.86 31.20
C LEU A 298 -16.49 -0.36 30.94
N ALA A 299 -15.91 0.13 29.84
CA ALA A 299 -16.16 1.49 29.36
C ALA A 299 -17.66 1.70 29.08
N VAL A 300 -18.26 2.71 29.73
CA VAL A 300 -19.71 2.98 29.69
C VAL A 300 -20.06 3.87 28.49
N ASP A 301 -19.84 3.36 27.30
CA ASP A 301 -20.02 4.10 26.04
C ASP A 301 -21.36 3.78 25.32
N GLY A 302 -22.06 2.74 25.75
CA GLY A 302 -23.31 2.28 25.13
C GLY A 302 -23.10 1.61 23.77
N VAL A 303 -21.89 1.14 23.50
CA VAL A 303 -21.48 0.45 22.28
C VAL A 303 -21.18 -1.01 22.59
N VAL A 304 -21.80 -1.91 21.82
CA VAL A 304 -21.60 -3.35 21.91
C VAL A 304 -20.52 -3.78 20.93
N GLY A 305 -19.29 -3.40 21.30
CA GLY A 305 -18.07 -3.91 20.69
C GLY A 305 -17.67 -5.28 21.26
N PRO A 306 -16.53 -5.84 20.80
CA PRO A 306 -16.07 -7.17 21.20
C PRO A 306 -16.01 -7.41 22.72
N ALA A 307 -15.53 -6.44 23.49
CA ALA A 307 -15.44 -6.55 24.95
C ALA A 307 -16.82 -6.62 25.63
N THR A 308 -17.79 -5.82 25.15
CA THR A 308 -19.17 -5.82 25.66
C THR A 308 -19.90 -7.12 25.27
N ARG A 309 -19.70 -7.65 24.05
CA ARG A 309 -20.29 -8.93 23.61
C ARG A 309 -19.75 -10.12 24.39
N LYS A 310 -18.44 -10.19 24.58
CA LYS A 310 -17.79 -11.21 25.40
C LYS A 310 -18.34 -11.21 26.83
N ALA A 311 -18.50 -10.03 27.44
CA ALA A 311 -19.04 -9.92 28.79
C ALA A 311 -20.52 -10.30 28.89
N LEU A 312 -21.29 -10.15 27.80
CA LEU A 312 -22.70 -10.55 27.70
C LEU A 312 -22.90 -12.01 27.32
N GLY A 313 -21.83 -12.77 27.04
CA GLY A 313 -21.93 -14.14 26.54
C GLY A 313 -22.55 -14.24 25.14
N LEU A 314 -22.37 -13.20 24.31
CA LEU A 314 -22.93 -13.10 22.94
C LEU A 314 -21.89 -13.36 21.84
N ASP A 315 -20.66 -13.66 22.20
CA ASP A 315 -19.74 -14.26 21.23
C ASP A 315 -20.18 -15.73 21.06
N GLU A 316 -20.21 -16.26 19.84
CA GLU A 316 -20.55 -17.67 19.58
C GLU A 316 -19.70 -18.58 20.48
N ASP A 317 -20.32 -19.17 21.49
CA ASP A 317 -19.68 -20.15 22.34
C ASP A 317 -19.20 -21.33 21.49
N GLU A 318 -17.90 -21.61 21.61
CA GLU A 318 -17.23 -22.89 21.42
C GLU A 318 -18.01 -24.00 20.69
N LYS A 319 -17.57 -24.33 19.47
CA LYS A 319 -17.59 -25.73 19.00
C LYS A 319 -16.27 -26.08 18.34
N PRO A 320 -15.74 -27.25 18.72
CA PRO A 320 -14.53 -27.32 19.54
C PRO A 320 -13.42 -26.46 18.94
N GLN A 321 -12.69 -25.71 19.77
CA GLN A 321 -11.31 -25.43 19.40
C GLN A 321 -10.67 -26.78 19.12
N ILE A 322 -10.42 -27.11 17.85
CA ILE A 322 -9.17 -27.82 17.58
C ILE A 322 -8.15 -26.80 18.10
N PRO A 323 -7.46 -27.08 19.22
CA PRO A 323 -6.47 -26.15 19.72
C PRO A 323 -5.59 -25.77 18.53
N ALA A 324 -5.23 -24.49 18.40
CA ALA A 324 -4.26 -24.07 17.40
C ALA A 324 -3.09 -25.04 17.52
N ARG A 325 -2.94 -25.91 16.52
CA ARG A 325 -1.95 -26.98 16.57
C ARG A 325 -0.58 -26.32 16.52
N VAL A 326 -0.49 -25.17 15.87
CA VAL A 326 0.66 -24.27 15.96
C VAL A 326 0.53 -23.35 17.19
N GLY A 327 1.43 -23.53 18.18
CA GLY A 327 1.52 -22.70 19.38
C GLY A 327 2.81 -21.88 19.44
N PHE A 328 2.71 -20.63 19.95
CA PHE A 328 3.90 -19.82 20.22
C PHE A 328 4.51 -20.18 21.57
N LYS A 329 5.41 -21.16 21.57
CA LYS A 329 6.31 -21.43 22.70
C LYS A 329 7.74 -21.22 22.23
N ASP A 330 8.59 -20.70 23.09
CA ASP A 330 10.02 -20.47 22.83
C ASP A 330 10.33 -19.51 21.66
N ILE A 331 9.35 -18.68 21.24
CA ILE A 331 9.55 -17.70 20.17
C ILE A 331 10.09 -16.40 20.74
N PRO A 332 11.22 -15.88 20.22
CA PRO A 332 11.80 -14.65 20.73
C PRO A 332 10.89 -13.46 20.42
N LEU A 333 10.40 -12.73 21.44
CA LEU A 333 9.52 -11.57 21.26
C LEU A 333 10.27 -10.27 20.93
N ASN A 334 11.58 -10.24 21.16
CA ASN A 334 12.43 -9.09 20.88
C ASN A 334 13.64 -9.57 20.09
N LEU A 335 13.81 -9.08 18.87
CA LEU A 335 14.90 -9.47 17.97
C LEU A 335 15.65 -8.23 17.52
N GLN A 336 16.96 -8.28 17.36
CA GLN A 336 17.68 -7.19 16.71
C GLN A 336 17.55 -7.33 15.17
N THR A 337 17.79 -6.31 14.37
CA THR A 337 17.98 -6.52 12.92
C THR A 337 19.35 -7.19 12.70
N GLN A 338 19.39 -8.44 12.20
CA GLN A 338 20.61 -9.20 11.85
C GLN A 338 20.33 -10.21 10.71
N ASN A 339 21.36 -11.00 10.35
CA ASN A 339 21.45 -11.80 9.13
C ASN A 339 20.35 -12.86 8.92
N ILE A 340 19.99 -13.63 9.95
CA ILE A 340 18.87 -14.58 9.93
C ILE A 340 18.48 -14.90 11.37
N PHE A 341 17.19 -14.91 11.65
CA PHE A 341 16.64 -15.43 12.89
C PHE A 341 15.90 -16.72 12.62
N THR A 342 16.26 -17.77 13.33
CA THR A 342 15.43 -18.96 13.35
C THR A 342 14.28 -18.70 14.31
N LEU A 343 13.10 -18.40 13.76
CA LEU A 343 11.87 -18.49 14.54
C LEU A 343 11.55 -19.96 14.70
N GLY A 344 11.13 -20.39 15.88
CA GLY A 344 10.71 -21.76 16.09
C GLY A 344 9.77 -21.89 17.25
N GLY A 345 8.93 -22.91 17.23
CA GLY A 345 7.95 -23.15 18.27
C GLY A 345 7.43 -24.58 18.23
N GLN A 346 6.29 -24.82 18.87
CA GLN A 346 5.62 -26.13 18.86
C GLN A 346 4.50 -26.16 17.82
N ALA A 347 4.40 -27.28 17.11
CA ALA A 347 3.35 -27.63 16.15
C ALA A 347 2.79 -29.00 16.55
N ASP A 348 1.88 -28.99 17.52
CA ASP A 348 1.24 -30.16 18.12
C ASP A 348 0.34 -30.87 17.09
N GLY A 349 0.56 -32.16 16.82
CA GLY A 349 -0.23 -32.90 15.83
C GLY A 349 0.14 -32.59 14.36
N TYR A 350 1.38 -32.17 14.14
CA TYR A 350 2.05 -32.13 12.83
C TYR A 350 3.20 -33.15 12.80
N ASP A 351 3.30 -33.90 11.70
CA ASP A 351 4.35 -34.89 11.46
C ASP A 351 5.61 -34.26 10.81
N ASP A 352 6.73 -34.96 10.89
CA ASP A 352 7.98 -34.55 10.24
C ASP A 352 7.78 -34.39 8.73
N GLY A 353 8.00 -33.16 8.22
CA GLY A 353 7.85 -32.83 6.81
C GLY A 353 6.50 -32.21 6.42
N ASP A 354 5.57 -32.03 7.36
CA ASP A 354 4.34 -31.28 7.11
C ASP A 354 4.62 -29.82 6.72
N GLU A 355 3.83 -29.28 5.78
CA GLU A 355 4.00 -27.92 5.29
C GLU A 355 3.30 -26.89 6.20
N LEU A 356 4.09 -25.99 6.79
CA LEU A 356 3.61 -24.76 7.38
C LEU A 356 3.94 -23.57 6.48
N ILE A 357 3.23 -22.46 6.67
CA ILE A 357 3.46 -21.19 5.99
C ILE A 357 3.71 -20.11 7.02
N LEU A 358 4.84 -19.40 6.90
CA LEU A 358 5.10 -18.19 7.67
C LEU A 358 4.81 -16.94 6.85
N ILE A 359 4.08 -15.98 7.43
CA ILE A 359 3.68 -14.70 6.85
C ILE A 359 4.14 -13.61 7.82
N VAL A 360 4.74 -12.51 7.31
CA VAL A 360 5.03 -11.32 8.13
C VAL A 360 4.44 -10.07 7.47
N ASP A 361 3.79 -9.22 8.26
CA ASP A 361 3.12 -7.99 7.82
C ASP A 361 2.18 -8.20 6.62
N LYS A 362 1.49 -9.35 6.61
CA LYS A 362 0.57 -9.78 5.54
C LYS A 362 1.24 -9.96 4.16
N LYS A 363 2.58 -10.03 4.09
CA LYS A 363 3.31 -10.41 2.87
C LYS A 363 3.30 -11.94 2.73
N TYR A 364 2.85 -12.41 1.57
CA TYR A 364 2.66 -13.84 1.29
C TYR A 364 3.97 -14.63 1.41
N GLN A 365 3.96 -15.72 2.18
CA GLN A 365 4.99 -16.77 2.28
C GLN A 365 6.44 -16.26 2.38
N ILE A 366 6.87 -15.87 3.58
CA ILE A 366 8.22 -15.37 3.83
C ILE A 366 9.21 -16.51 4.07
N ALA A 367 8.77 -17.58 4.71
CA ALA A 367 9.55 -18.81 4.91
C ALA A 367 8.61 -20.02 4.99
N ARG A 368 9.15 -21.21 4.72
CA ARG A 368 8.48 -22.50 4.94
C ARG A 368 9.09 -23.16 6.18
N PRO A 369 8.41 -23.11 7.34
CA PRO A 369 8.88 -23.80 8.52
C PRO A 369 9.06 -25.30 8.27
N GLN A 370 10.08 -25.88 8.88
CA GLN A 370 10.32 -27.32 8.90
C GLN A 370 9.85 -27.88 10.24
N VAL A 371 8.95 -28.87 10.22
CA VAL A 371 8.52 -29.60 11.43
C VAL A 371 9.44 -30.80 11.66
N LYS A 372 9.96 -30.93 12.89
CA LYS A 372 10.73 -32.08 13.35
C LYS A 372 10.43 -32.37 14.83
N GLY A 373 9.85 -33.53 15.12
CA GLY A 373 9.47 -33.94 16.47
C GLY A 373 8.58 -32.90 17.15
N GLU A 374 7.50 -32.50 16.47
CA GLU A 374 6.51 -31.48 16.90
C GLU A 374 7.09 -30.07 17.12
N LYS A 375 8.35 -29.84 16.77
CA LYS A 375 8.97 -28.50 16.77
C LYS A 375 9.07 -28.00 15.35
N TRP A 376 8.66 -26.77 15.12
CA TRP A 376 8.88 -26.12 13.84
C TRP A 376 10.00 -25.08 13.94
N GLN A 377 10.72 -24.90 12.84
CA GLN A 377 11.73 -23.85 12.70
C GLN A 377 11.68 -23.21 11.32
N ALA A 378 11.79 -21.89 11.26
CA ALA A 378 11.82 -21.10 10.04
C ALA A 378 12.90 -20.01 10.13
N PRO A 379 13.87 -19.99 9.21
CA PRO A 379 14.80 -18.86 9.09
C PRO A 379 14.08 -17.64 8.51
N VAL A 380 14.19 -16.50 9.19
CA VAL A 380 13.53 -15.24 8.83
C VAL A 380 14.51 -14.09 9.00
N LEU A 381 14.59 -13.24 7.98
CA LEU A 381 15.36 -11.99 8.06
C LEU A 381 14.45 -10.85 8.50
N PHE A 382 14.93 -10.05 9.45
CA PHE A 382 14.39 -8.71 9.70
C PHE A 382 15.44 -7.65 9.37
N ASN A 383 15.25 -6.96 8.24
CA ASN A 383 16.13 -5.88 7.75
C ASN A 383 15.75 -4.49 8.25
N GLN A 384 14.63 -4.38 8.97
CA GLN A 384 14.12 -3.12 9.50
C GLN A 384 13.60 -3.32 10.91
N ALA A 385 13.87 -2.33 11.76
CA ALA A 385 13.29 -2.25 13.08
C ALA A 385 11.77 -2.00 13.02
N GLY A 386 11.11 -2.23 14.15
CA GLY A 386 9.70 -2.03 14.37
C GLY A 386 8.96 -3.31 14.71
N LYS A 387 7.70 -3.16 15.11
CA LYS A 387 6.82 -4.29 15.37
C LYS A 387 6.45 -4.98 14.06
N ARG A 388 6.45 -6.31 14.08
CA ARG A 388 6.15 -7.17 12.93
C ARG A 388 5.07 -8.16 13.33
N LEU A 389 3.96 -8.16 12.59
CA LEU A 389 2.93 -9.19 12.79
C LEU A 389 3.39 -10.45 12.07
N VAL A 390 3.64 -11.50 12.82
CA VAL A 390 4.02 -12.82 12.30
C VAL A 390 2.82 -13.75 12.42
N GLU A 391 2.44 -14.36 11.31
CA GLU A 391 1.39 -15.37 11.24
C GLU A 391 1.99 -16.68 10.73
N ILE A 392 1.73 -17.78 11.43
CA ILE A 392 2.08 -19.13 11.00
C ILE A 392 0.78 -19.84 10.69
N LYS A 393 0.73 -20.51 9.56
CA LYS A 393 -0.47 -21.13 9.04
C LYS A 393 -0.15 -22.54 8.55
N GLY A 394 -0.78 -23.54 9.11
CA GLY A 394 -0.86 -24.86 8.46
C GLY A 394 -2.16 -25.05 7.69
N SER A 395 -3.25 -24.35 8.06
CA SER A 395 -4.49 -24.26 7.26
C SER A 395 -5.26 -22.95 7.55
N GLU A 396 -6.35 -22.65 6.84
CA GLU A 396 -7.22 -21.49 7.17
C GLU A 396 -7.76 -21.50 8.60
N GLN A 397 -7.93 -22.70 9.16
CA GLN A 397 -8.49 -22.95 10.49
C GLN A 397 -7.39 -23.19 11.54
N ASP A 398 -6.15 -23.43 11.09
CA ASP A 398 -4.99 -23.72 11.92
C ASP A 398 -3.89 -22.69 11.68
N ARG A 399 -4.02 -21.60 12.44
CA ARG A 399 -3.14 -20.44 12.36
C ARG A 399 -2.84 -19.92 13.75
N ALA A 400 -1.68 -19.32 13.85
CA ALA A 400 -1.19 -18.69 15.05
C ALA A 400 -0.64 -17.32 14.66
N GLN A 401 -0.88 -16.29 15.48
CA GLN A 401 -0.28 -14.96 15.31
C GLN A 401 0.50 -14.51 16.55
N THR A 402 1.65 -13.87 16.32
CA THR A 402 2.42 -13.16 17.34
C THR A 402 2.97 -11.85 16.80
N VAL A 403 3.34 -10.94 17.69
CA VAL A 403 4.02 -9.69 17.32
C VAL A 403 5.45 -9.77 17.81
N LEU A 404 6.38 -9.63 16.86
CA LEU A 404 7.80 -9.51 17.17
C LEU A 404 8.19 -8.04 17.19
N ASP A 405 8.90 -7.62 18.23
CA ASP A 405 9.49 -6.30 18.32
C ASP A 405 10.93 -6.36 17.79
N ILE A 406 11.10 -5.95 16.53
CA ILE A 406 12.42 -5.89 15.91
C ILE A 406 13.09 -4.59 16.36
N LYS A 407 14.10 -4.71 17.20
CA LYS A 407 15.01 -3.64 17.59
C LYS A 407 15.97 -3.34 16.46
N ALA A 408 16.34 -2.07 16.34
CA ALA A 408 17.42 -1.67 15.45
C ALA A 408 18.72 -2.32 15.93
N GLY A 409 19.15 -3.36 15.21
CA GLY A 409 20.47 -3.95 15.36
C GLY A 409 21.48 -3.17 14.54
N ASN A 410 22.75 -3.23 14.93
CA ASN A 410 23.83 -2.75 14.09
C ASN A 410 24.05 -3.77 12.97
N LEU A 411 23.42 -3.55 11.81
CA LEU A 411 24.00 -4.11 10.59
C LEU A 411 25.35 -3.42 10.41
N ASP A 412 26.42 -4.20 10.17
CA ASP A 412 27.76 -3.67 9.87
C ASP A 412 27.80 -2.89 8.54
N PHE A 413 26.67 -2.80 7.83
CA PHE A 413 26.51 -2.12 6.57
C PHE A 413 25.09 -1.55 6.38
N PRO A 414 24.93 -0.45 5.62
CA PRO A 414 23.62 0.16 5.39
C PRO A 414 22.87 -0.56 4.26
N LEU A 415 21.97 -1.48 4.63
CA LEU A 415 21.01 -2.11 3.72
C LEU A 415 19.70 -1.31 3.66
N LEU A 416 19.30 -0.90 2.45
CA LEU A 416 18.11 -0.09 2.19
C LEU A 416 17.11 -0.93 1.38
N PRO A 417 15.85 -1.01 1.82
CA PRO A 417 14.84 -1.83 1.14
C PRO A 417 14.46 -1.21 -0.20
N ARG A 418 13.82 -2.02 -1.06
CA ARG A 418 13.36 -1.57 -2.37
C ARG A 418 12.45 -0.34 -2.30
N SER A 419 11.60 -0.27 -1.27
CA SER A 419 10.68 0.84 -1.01
C SER A 419 11.38 2.19 -0.77
N VAL A 420 12.68 2.22 -0.50
CA VAL A 420 13.43 3.48 -0.40
C VAL A 420 13.61 4.16 -1.77
N TRP A 421 13.60 3.39 -2.87
CA TRP A 421 13.87 3.94 -4.20
C TRP A 421 12.76 3.73 -5.22
N THR A 422 11.83 2.79 -5.00
CA THR A 422 10.64 2.57 -5.85
C THR A 422 9.49 1.93 -5.07
N ASP A 423 8.26 2.37 -5.35
CA ASP A 423 7.01 1.78 -4.82
C ASP A 423 6.51 0.60 -5.65
N GLU A 424 7.12 0.36 -6.82
CA GLU A 424 6.74 -0.75 -7.69
C GLU A 424 7.37 -2.04 -7.19
N PRO A 425 6.58 -3.06 -6.80
CA PRO A 425 7.13 -4.35 -6.40
C PRO A 425 7.81 -5.05 -7.59
N THR A 426 8.65 -6.05 -7.32
CA THR A 426 9.09 -6.94 -8.40
C THR A 426 7.84 -7.60 -9.02
N PRO A 427 7.67 -7.54 -10.36
CA PRO A 427 6.45 -8.01 -10.99
C PRO A 427 6.15 -9.48 -10.69
N SER A 428 4.87 -9.78 -10.48
CA SER A 428 4.42 -11.10 -10.03
C SER A 428 4.74 -12.20 -11.05
N GLN A 429 4.74 -11.87 -12.34
CA GLN A 429 5.02 -12.78 -13.46
C GLN A 429 6.48 -13.25 -13.52
N VAL A 430 7.41 -12.58 -12.83
CA VAL A 430 8.81 -13.03 -12.79
C VAL A 430 8.85 -14.41 -12.14
N VAL A 431 9.54 -15.35 -12.78
CA VAL A 431 9.65 -16.76 -12.33
C VAL A 431 10.24 -16.82 -10.92
N ALA A 432 9.75 -17.73 -10.07
CA ALA A 432 10.29 -17.93 -8.73
C ALA A 432 11.74 -18.44 -8.79
N LEU A 433 12.53 -18.08 -7.78
CA LEU A 433 13.93 -18.47 -7.63
C LEU A 433 14.17 -19.07 -6.24
N THR A 434 14.88 -20.20 -6.21
CA THR A 434 15.58 -20.69 -5.02
C THR A 434 17.07 -20.51 -5.29
N PRO A 435 17.73 -19.49 -4.70
CA PRO A 435 19.10 -19.19 -5.03
C PRO A 435 20.07 -20.31 -4.68
N LYS A 436 20.95 -20.64 -5.63
CA LYS A 436 22.01 -21.64 -5.43
C LYS A 436 23.39 -21.02 -5.27
N ARG A 437 23.54 -19.72 -5.57
CA ARG A 437 24.83 -19.03 -5.69
C ARG A 437 24.64 -17.51 -5.69
N ILE A 438 25.75 -16.80 -5.65
CA ILE A 438 25.86 -15.35 -5.80
C ILE A 438 26.78 -15.05 -6.98
N THR A 439 26.27 -14.36 -8.00
CA THR A 439 27.06 -13.83 -9.11
C THR A 439 27.35 -12.34 -8.88
N ILE A 440 28.63 -11.98 -8.99
CA ILE A 440 29.12 -10.61 -8.84
C ILE A 440 29.20 -9.91 -10.20
N HIS A 441 28.63 -8.71 -10.24
CA HIS A 441 28.53 -7.83 -11.39
C HIS A 441 29.12 -6.46 -11.08
N HIS A 442 29.31 -5.68 -12.14
CA HIS A 442 29.35 -4.22 -12.05
C HIS A 442 28.23 -3.62 -12.91
N THR A 443 27.92 -2.35 -12.73
CA THR A 443 26.94 -1.67 -13.59
C THR A 443 27.56 -1.19 -14.92
N GLU A 444 28.88 -1.04 -14.98
CA GLU A 444 29.63 -0.43 -16.09
C GLU A 444 29.18 1.02 -16.38
N ILE A 445 28.67 1.70 -15.36
CA ILE A 445 28.28 3.12 -15.42
C ILE A 445 29.40 3.95 -14.79
N LYS A 446 29.61 5.19 -15.28
CA LYS A 446 30.56 6.14 -14.67
C LYS A 446 30.32 6.23 -13.16
N ASN A 447 31.38 6.00 -12.38
CA ASN A 447 31.30 5.91 -10.92
C ASN A 447 30.80 7.22 -10.31
N LEU A 448 29.88 7.10 -9.36
CA LEU A 448 29.58 8.17 -8.42
C LEU A 448 30.74 8.39 -7.44
N SER A 449 30.73 9.53 -6.74
CA SER A 449 31.62 9.76 -5.61
C SER A 449 31.30 8.79 -4.47
N SER A 450 32.31 8.38 -3.69
CA SER A 450 32.10 7.65 -2.43
C SER A 450 31.38 8.50 -1.38
N SER A 451 31.33 9.82 -1.57
CA SER A 451 30.57 10.77 -0.74
C SER A 451 29.23 11.19 -1.36
N ALA A 452 28.73 10.49 -2.39
CA ALA A 452 27.46 10.82 -3.01
C ALA A 452 26.31 10.86 -1.99
N PHE A 453 25.35 11.75 -2.20
CA PHE A 453 24.13 11.79 -1.39
C PHE A 453 23.22 10.60 -1.73
N GLN A 454 22.42 10.16 -0.76
CA GLN A 454 21.50 9.03 -0.93
C GLN A 454 20.52 9.26 -2.10
N SER A 455 20.09 10.50 -2.32
CA SER A 455 19.21 10.88 -3.44
C SER A 455 19.83 10.61 -4.82
N GLN A 456 21.15 10.83 -4.97
CA GLN A 456 21.86 10.58 -6.22
C GLN A 456 21.97 9.08 -6.50
N GLU A 457 22.17 8.28 -5.45
CA GLU A 457 22.20 6.82 -5.54
C GLU A 457 20.82 6.24 -5.83
N ILE A 458 19.76 6.77 -5.21
CA ILE A 458 18.36 6.42 -5.52
C ILE A 458 18.06 6.70 -7.00
N GLN A 459 18.46 7.86 -7.52
CA GLN A 459 18.31 8.15 -8.94
C GLN A 459 19.09 7.16 -9.81
N ARG A 460 20.32 6.80 -9.43
CA ARG A 460 21.12 5.78 -10.13
C ARG A 460 20.40 4.43 -10.22
N LEU A 461 19.72 3.98 -9.16
CA LEU A 461 18.92 2.75 -9.20
C LEU A 461 17.76 2.85 -10.20
N ARG A 462 17.06 3.99 -10.22
CA ARG A 462 15.96 4.25 -11.16
C ARG A 462 16.47 4.24 -12.61
N ASP A 463 17.60 4.88 -12.87
CA ASP A 463 18.21 4.91 -14.21
C ASP A 463 18.59 3.50 -14.69
N ILE A 464 19.19 2.68 -13.80
CA ILE A 464 19.52 1.28 -14.11
C ILE A 464 18.26 0.47 -14.41
N ARG A 465 17.21 0.62 -13.60
CA ARG A 465 15.93 -0.07 -13.79
C ARG A 465 15.28 0.33 -15.11
N ASP A 466 15.20 1.63 -15.38
CA ASP A 466 14.59 2.17 -16.59
C ASP A 466 15.33 1.68 -17.84
N PHE A 467 16.66 1.67 -17.81
CA PHE A 467 17.46 1.09 -18.90
C PHE A 467 17.14 -0.39 -19.11
N HIS A 468 17.09 -1.20 -18.04
CA HIS A 468 16.76 -2.62 -18.15
C HIS A 468 15.36 -2.87 -18.71
N ILE A 469 14.36 -2.10 -18.29
CA ILE A 469 12.98 -2.24 -18.78
C ILE A 469 12.87 -1.74 -20.22
N ARG A 470 13.35 -0.53 -20.50
CA ARG A 470 13.12 0.13 -21.79
C ARG A 470 14.03 -0.42 -22.88
N ASN A 471 15.31 -0.63 -22.60
CA ASN A 471 16.29 -1.04 -23.59
C ASN A 471 16.38 -2.57 -23.68
N ASN A 472 16.47 -3.25 -22.54
CA ASN A 472 16.65 -4.71 -22.53
C ASN A 472 15.33 -5.49 -22.55
N LYS A 473 14.19 -4.80 -22.42
CA LYS A 473 12.83 -5.39 -22.37
C LYS A 473 12.65 -6.39 -21.23
N TRP A 474 13.33 -6.16 -20.11
CA TRP A 474 13.18 -6.99 -18.92
C TRP A 474 12.00 -6.52 -18.06
N ASP A 475 11.42 -7.42 -17.28
CA ASP A 475 10.30 -7.08 -16.38
C ASP A 475 10.68 -6.08 -15.27
N ASP A 476 11.96 -6.03 -14.87
CA ASP A 476 12.44 -5.19 -13.77
C ASP A 476 13.96 -4.98 -13.87
N ILE A 477 14.56 -4.25 -12.92
CA ILE A 477 16.01 -4.23 -12.72
C ILE A 477 16.57 -5.67 -12.63
N GLY A 478 17.65 -5.97 -13.38
CA GLY A 478 18.15 -7.34 -13.52
C GLY A 478 18.86 -7.91 -12.29
N TYR A 479 19.37 -7.04 -11.41
CA TYR A 479 20.12 -7.41 -10.21
C TYR A 479 19.20 -7.54 -8.98
N HIS A 480 19.63 -8.33 -8.00
CA HIS A 480 18.95 -8.47 -6.71
C HIS A 480 19.43 -7.44 -5.70
N PHE A 481 20.71 -7.06 -5.77
CA PHE A 481 21.29 -6.01 -4.94
C PHE A 481 22.23 -5.11 -5.74
N VAL A 482 22.28 -3.84 -5.38
CA VAL A 482 23.25 -2.88 -5.90
C VAL A 482 24.04 -2.25 -4.75
N ILE A 483 25.38 -2.31 -4.83
CA ILE A 483 26.30 -1.74 -3.83
C ILE A 483 26.91 -0.45 -4.38
N MET A 484 26.53 0.67 -3.80
CA MET A 484 26.98 2.00 -4.21
C MET A 484 28.39 2.32 -3.71
N PRO A 485 29.12 3.27 -4.34
CA PRO A 485 30.47 3.67 -3.91
C PRO A 485 30.58 4.12 -2.44
N SER A 486 29.49 4.63 -1.86
CA SER A 486 29.37 5.00 -0.45
C SER A 486 29.32 3.82 0.52
N GLY A 487 29.10 2.60 0.02
CA GLY A 487 28.82 1.42 0.83
C GLY A 487 27.34 1.17 1.11
N ARG A 488 26.42 2.06 0.72
CA ARG A 488 24.99 1.75 0.78
C ARG A 488 24.63 0.62 -0.17
N VAL A 489 23.89 -0.34 0.36
CA VAL A 489 23.36 -1.50 -0.36
C VAL A 489 21.87 -1.30 -0.55
N TYR A 490 21.39 -1.44 -1.76
CA TYR A 490 19.96 -1.33 -2.07
C TYR A 490 19.41 -2.67 -2.53
N GLU A 491 18.30 -3.09 -1.92
CA GLU A 491 17.48 -4.17 -2.44
C GLU A 491 16.89 -3.76 -3.79
N ALA A 492 17.17 -4.53 -4.82
CA ALA A 492 16.72 -4.30 -6.18
C ALA A 492 15.58 -5.27 -6.51
N ARG A 493 15.80 -6.28 -7.36
CA ARG A 493 14.82 -7.33 -7.61
C ARG A 493 14.69 -8.25 -6.39
N SER A 494 13.46 -8.66 -6.06
CA SER A 494 13.20 -9.60 -4.96
C SER A 494 14.03 -10.88 -5.12
N GLU A 495 14.68 -11.33 -4.04
CA GLU A 495 15.55 -12.51 -4.02
C GLU A 495 14.83 -13.82 -4.38
N GLY A 496 13.53 -13.90 -4.14
CA GLY A 496 12.69 -15.04 -4.52
C GLY A 496 12.25 -15.05 -5.99
N LYS A 497 12.75 -14.10 -6.79
CA LYS A 497 12.37 -13.91 -8.19
C LYS A 497 13.61 -13.98 -9.08
N ARG A 498 13.55 -14.74 -10.17
CA ARG A 498 14.67 -14.95 -11.08
C ARG A 498 15.23 -13.61 -11.58
N GLY A 499 16.56 -13.49 -11.53
CA GLY A 499 17.29 -12.34 -12.07
C GLY A 499 17.29 -12.26 -13.59
N ALA A 500 17.91 -11.20 -14.12
CA ALA A 500 18.22 -11.06 -15.54
C ALA A 500 19.66 -10.58 -15.75
N HIS A 501 20.60 -11.13 -14.97
CA HIS A 501 21.96 -10.60 -14.82
C HIS A 501 23.06 -11.45 -15.48
N ASP A 502 22.92 -12.78 -15.60
CA ASP A 502 23.98 -13.66 -16.13
C ASP A 502 23.51 -14.79 -17.09
N PHE A 503 22.36 -14.58 -17.74
CA PHE A 503 21.66 -15.49 -18.66
C PHE A 503 21.13 -16.79 -18.00
N VAL A 504 21.95 -17.49 -17.22
CA VAL A 504 21.55 -18.72 -16.51
C VAL A 504 20.59 -18.39 -15.36
N ASN A 505 20.88 -17.32 -14.60
CA ASN A 505 20.04 -16.73 -13.56
C ASN A 505 19.53 -17.73 -12.49
N ASP A 506 20.34 -18.73 -12.12
CA ASP A 506 20.05 -19.72 -11.06
C ASP A 506 20.49 -19.25 -9.66
N GLY A 507 20.85 -17.98 -9.51
CA GLY A 507 21.33 -17.39 -8.26
C GLY A 507 21.09 -15.89 -8.16
N LEU A 508 21.53 -15.33 -7.03
CA LEU A 508 21.46 -13.91 -6.74
C LEU A 508 22.51 -13.15 -7.55
N GLY A 509 22.17 -11.92 -7.93
CA GLY A 509 23.02 -11.03 -8.71
C GLY A 509 23.29 -9.78 -7.89
N ILE A 510 24.57 -9.54 -7.56
CA ILE A 510 24.99 -8.38 -6.79
C ILE A 510 25.85 -7.51 -7.71
N ALA A 511 25.41 -6.28 -7.99
CA ALA A 511 26.14 -5.35 -8.83
C ALA A 511 26.85 -4.28 -7.98
N PHE A 512 28.15 -4.11 -8.17
CA PHE A 512 28.85 -2.91 -7.74
C PHE A 512 28.55 -1.78 -8.71
N ASP A 513 28.03 -0.64 -8.21
CA ASP A 513 27.85 0.51 -9.08
C ASP A 513 29.20 1.13 -9.45
N GLY A 514 29.47 1.19 -10.76
CA GLY A 514 30.72 1.68 -11.33
C GLY A 514 31.22 0.89 -12.55
N SER A 515 32.23 1.44 -13.22
CA SER A 515 33.12 0.76 -14.17
C SER A 515 34.44 0.42 -13.48
N PHE A 516 34.82 -0.85 -13.55
CA PHE A 516 35.96 -1.41 -12.81
C PHE A 516 36.93 -2.14 -13.74
N SER A 517 37.07 -1.65 -14.98
CA SER A 517 38.08 -2.17 -15.91
C SER A 517 39.51 -1.96 -15.39
N THR A 518 39.80 -0.80 -14.79
CA THR A 518 41.13 -0.47 -14.24
C THR A 518 41.10 0.04 -12.80
N ARG A 519 39.93 0.45 -12.30
CA ARG A 519 39.74 1.02 -10.96
C ARG A 519 39.27 -0.05 -9.99
N LYS A 520 39.77 -0.03 -8.75
CA LYS A 520 39.27 -0.88 -7.67
C LYS A 520 37.95 -0.35 -7.06
N ILE A 521 37.12 -1.25 -6.55
CA ILE A 521 35.99 -0.89 -5.69
C ILE A 521 36.46 -0.12 -4.45
N THR A 522 35.59 0.69 -3.86
CA THR A 522 35.91 1.41 -2.61
C THR A 522 35.99 0.44 -1.43
N ASP A 523 36.68 0.83 -0.35
CA ASP A 523 36.69 0.02 0.88
C ASP A 523 35.29 -0.11 1.50
N ALA A 524 34.43 0.90 1.34
CA ALA A 524 33.04 0.85 1.77
C ALA A 524 32.23 -0.18 0.97
N GLN A 525 32.42 -0.24 -0.34
CA GLN A 525 31.85 -1.28 -1.20
C GLN A 525 32.35 -2.67 -0.79
N PHE A 526 33.66 -2.83 -0.55
CA PHE A 526 34.24 -4.09 -0.12
C PHE A 526 33.65 -4.58 1.21
N LYS A 527 33.62 -3.73 2.24
CA LYS A 527 33.03 -4.06 3.55
C LYS A 527 31.58 -4.49 3.43
N SER A 528 30.80 -3.75 2.66
CA SER A 528 29.37 -4.02 2.46
C SER A 528 29.14 -5.29 1.67
N ALA A 529 29.99 -5.59 0.67
CA ALA A 529 29.91 -6.82 -0.09
C ALA A 529 30.24 -8.05 0.77
N VAL A 530 31.26 -7.99 1.62
CA VAL A 530 31.58 -9.07 2.56
C VAL A 530 30.41 -9.33 3.50
N ALA A 531 29.85 -8.27 4.10
CA ALA A 531 28.74 -8.41 5.03
C ALA A 531 27.47 -8.93 4.35
N LEU A 532 27.10 -8.38 3.19
CA LEU A 532 25.96 -8.82 2.38
C LEU A 532 26.12 -10.27 1.93
N CYS A 533 27.27 -10.65 1.39
CA CYS A 533 27.50 -12.02 0.92
C CYS A 533 27.48 -13.02 2.07
N THR A 534 28.02 -12.67 3.24
CA THR A 534 27.95 -13.52 4.45
C THR A 534 26.49 -13.76 4.81
N MET A 535 25.72 -12.68 4.96
CA MET A 535 24.30 -12.75 5.29
C MET A 535 23.50 -13.60 4.28
N LEU A 536 23.77 -13.45 2.97
CA LEU A 536 23.08 -14.24 1.95
C LEU A 536 23.54 -15.70 1.92
N CYS A 537 24.82 -15.98 2.20
CA CYS A 537 25.31 -17.36 2.28
C CYS A 537 24.66 -18.10 3.44
N GLU A 538 24.61 -17.50 4.62
CA GLU A 538 23.85 -18.03 5.74
C GLU A 538 22.39 -18.27 5.31
N ARG A 539 21.77 -17.31 4.59
CA ARG A 539 20.32 -17.32 4.29
C ARG A 539 19.92 -18.50 3.44
N TYR A 540 20.76 -18.85 2.48
CA TYR A 540 20.49 -19.89 1.51
C TYR A 540 21.29 -21.17 1.77
N GLY A 541 21.90 -21.32 2.96
CA GLY A 541 22.65 -22.52 3.36
C GLY A 541 23.87 -22.79 2.47
N ILE A 542 24.60 -21.73 2.12
CA ILE A 542 25.85 -21.80 1.35
C ILE A 542 27.03 -21.82 2.33
N ASP A 543 27.24 -22.96 2.98
CA ASP A 543 28.24 -23.10 4.05
C ASP A 543 29.69 -22.99 3.52
N ASP A 544 29.91 -23.44 2.28
CA ASP A 544 31.21 -23.33 1.60
C ASP A 544 31.09 -22.49 0.31
N PRO A 545 31.33 -21.17 0.39
CA PRO A 545 31.24 -20.30 -0.77
C PRO A 545 32.46 -20.36 -1.69
N VAL A 546 33.56 -20.99 -1.27
CA VAL A 546 34.85 -20.98 -1.98
C VAL A 546 35.13 -22.26 -2.76
N THR A 547 34.70 -23.42 -2.28
CA THR A 547 35.00 -24.69 -2.95
C THR A 547 34.23 -24.76 -4.27
N PRO A 548 34.91 -24.96 -5.41
CA PRO A 548 34.26 -25.06 -6.70
C PRO A 548 33.29 -26.24 -6.78
N VAL A 549 32.12 -26.01 -7.39
CA VAL A 549 31.12 -27.05 -7.68
C VAL A 549 30.68 -27.01 -9.14
N PRO A 550 30.25 -28.15 -9.72
CA PRO A 550 29.74 -28.20 -11.08
C PRO A 550 28.64 -27.16 -11.31
N THR A 551 28.88 -26.27 -12.26
CA THR A 551 28.07 -25.08 -12.50
C THR A 551 27.73 -24.94 -13.97
N PRO A 552 26.43 -24.91 -14.32
CA PRO A 552 25.99 -24.51 -15.65
C PRO A 552 26.37 -23.05 -15.94
N THR A 553 26.98 -22.86 -17.10
CA THR A 553 27.34 -21.58 -17.70
C THR A 553 26.63 -21.42 -19.03
N HIS A 554 26.52 -20.20 -19.53
CA HIS A 554 25.92 -19.96 -20.84
C HIS A 554 26.90 -20.32 -21.97
N ASP A 555 28.13 -19.81 -21.89
CA ASP A 555 29.10 -19.86 -23.00
C ASP A 555 30.16 -20.97 -22.87
N PHE A 556 30.25 -21.63 -21.72
CA PHE A 556 31.36 -22.56 -21.41
C PHE A 556 30.89 -23.96 -20.98
N GLY A 557 29.63 -24.32 -21.24
CA GLY A 557 29.06 -25.58 -20.79
C GLY A 557 28.99 -25.66 -19.25
N THR A 558 29.53 -26.72 -18.66
CA THR A 558 29.63 -26.87 -17.21
C THR A 558 31.05 -26.63 -16.74
N LYS A 559 31.24 -25.75 -15.74
CA LYS A 559 32.53 -25.48 -15.09
C LYS A 559 32.43 -25.66 -13.59
N ASP A 560 33.52 -26.06 -12.95
CA ASP A 560 33.59 -26.04 -11.49
C ASP A 560 33.84 -24.60 -11.03
N LEU A 561 32.85 -23.99 -10.39
CA LEU A 561 32.89 -22.60 -9.93
C LEU A 561 32.55 -22.49 -8.44
N PRO A 562 33.21 -21.59 -7.69
CA PRO A 562 32.78 -21.25 -6.33
C PRO A 562 31.35 -20.71 -6.31
N ARG A 563 30.65 -20.87 -5.19
CA ARG A 563 29.26 -20.40 -5.03
C ARG A 563 29.13 -18.88 -5.00
N ILE A 564 30.22 -18.16 -4.72
CA ILE A 564 30.33 -16.73 -5.05
C ILE A 564 31.18 -16.63 -6.31
N CYS A 565 30.60 -16.37 -7.49
CA CYS A 565 31.31 -16.32 -8.77
C CYS A 565 31.23 -14.96 -9.46
N CYS A 566 32.08 -14.71 -10.47
CA CYS A 566 31.95 -13.53 -11.31
C CYS A 566 31.07 -13.81 -12.53
N HIS A 567 30.46 -12.77 -13.08
CA HIS A 567 29.69 -12.87 -14.33
C HIS A 567 30.53 -13.47 -15.48
N ARG A 568 31.79 -13.03 -15.65
CA ARG A 568 32.72 -13.59 -16.65
C ARG A 568 33.03 -15.08 -16.54
N ASP A 569 32.79 -15.68 -15.37
CA ASP A 569 33.01 -17.11 -15.20
C ASP A 569 31.87 -17.93 -15.85
N ARG A 570 30.75 -17.27 -16.13
CA ARG A 570 29.50 -17.87 -16.62
C ARG A 570 29.12 -17.45 -18.05
N VAL A 571 29.50 -16.23 -18.44
CA VAL A 571 29.16 -15.61 -19.71
C VAL A 571 30.42 -14.94 -20.28
N GLN A 572 30.56 -14.89 -21.60
CA GLN A 572 31.64 -14.19 -22.30
C GLN A 572 31.46 -12.68 -22.16
N THR A 573 31.98 -12.13 -21.06
CA THR A 573 31.88 -10.71 -20.71
C THR A 573 33.13 -10.24 -19.99
N SER A 574 33.39 -8.92 -20.03
CA SER A 574 34.40 -8.30 -19.19
C SER A 574 33.93 -8.12 -17.74
N CYS A 575 32.62 -8.19 -17.47
CA CYS A 575 32.02 -7.99 -16.15
C CYS A 575 32.56 -8.98 -15.09
N PRO A 576 32.88 -8.54 -13.86
CA PRO A 576 32.70 -7.21 -13.28
C PRO A 576 33.92 -6.27 -13.43
N GLY A 577 34.75 -6.47 -14.46
CA GLY A 577 35.93 -5.64 -14.73
C GLY A 577 36.96 -6.40 -15.57
N SER A 578 37.58 -5.73 -16.54
CA SER A 578 38.41 -6.36 -17.58
C SER A 578 39.61 -7.16 -17.05
N GLN A 579 40.16 -6.82 -15.87
CA GLN A 579 41.30 -7.51 -15.23
C GLN A 579 40.91 -8.73 -14.36
N GLY A 580 40.09 -9.65 -14.86
CA GLY A 580 39.82 -10.91 -14.15
C GLY A 580 39.00 -10.77 -12.86
N GLY A 581 38.31 -9.65 -12.65
CA GLY A 581 37.61 -9.37 -11.38
C GLY A 581 38.53 -9.03 -10.20
N THR A 582 39.84 -8.83 -10.43
CA THR A 582 40.78 -8.39 -9.38
C THR A 582 40.45 -7.00 -8.84
N THR A 583 39.89 -6.14 -9.69
CA THR A 583 39.43 -4.79 -9.33
C THR A 583 38.24 -4.78 -8.36
N VAL A 584 37.39 -5.82 -8.40
CA VAL A 584 36.32 -6.01 -7.42
C VAL A 584 36.75 -6.86 -6.21
N ARG A 585 38.03 -7.24 -6.13
CA ARG A 585 38.62 -7.96 -4.99
C ARG A 585 37.88 -9.27 -4.66
N LEU A 586 37.39 -9.99 -5.67
CA LEU A 586 36.53 -11.17 -5.49
C LEU A 586 37.18 -12.26 -4.61
N ALA A 587 38.46 -12.56 -4.83
CA ALA A 587 39.18 -13.54 -4.03
C ALA A 587 39.23 -13.14 -2.55
N GLU A 588 39.46 -11.87 -2.26
CA GLU A 588 39.46 -11.33 -0.89
C GLU A 588 38.07 -11.37 -0.27
N ILE A 589 37.02 -11.03 -1.04
CA ILE A 589 35.63 -11.13 -0.58
C ILE A 589 35.31 -12.58 -0.20
N ARG A 590 35.61 -13.55 -1.07
CA ARG A 590 35.38 -14.98 -0.82
C ARG A 590 36.06 -15.45 0.46
N GLN A 591 37.33 -15.10 0.66
CA GLN A 591 38.07 -15.49 1.87
C GLN A 591 37.49 -14.83 3.13
N ALA A 592 37.14 -13.55 3.05
CA ALA A 592 36.53 -12.84 4.18
C ALA A 592 35.14 -13.39 4.53
N VAL A 593 34.33 -13.78 3.54
CA VAL A 593 33.04 -14.43 3.76
C VAL A 593 33.25 -15.81 4.39
N LYS A 594 34.14 -16.65 3.83
CA LYS A 594 34.46 -17.96 4.41
C LYS A 594 34.89 -17.85 5.88
N ALA A 595 35.74 -16.87 6.19
CA ALA A 595 36.20 -16.62 7.55
C ALA A 595 35.11 -16.13 8.51
N ARG A 596 34.00 -15.56 8.01
CA ARG A 596 32.84 -15.17 8.82
C ARG A 596 31.82 -16.30 9.00
N LEU A 597 31.80 -17.27 8.09
CA LEU A 597 30.92 -18.44 8.16
C LEU A 597 31.49 -19.59 9.01
N ALA A 598 32.82 -19.63 9.18
CA ALA A 598 33.53 -20.56 10.04
C ALA A 598 33.47 -20.12 11.51
#